data_AF-A0A1G2YQ75-F1
#
_entry.id   AF-A0A1G2YQ75-F1
#
_cell.length_a   1.000
_cell.length_b   1.000
_cell.length_c   1.000
_cell.angle_alpha   90.00
_cell.angle_beta   90.00
_cell.angle_gamma   90.00
#
_symmetry.space_group_name_H-M   'P 1'
#
loop_
_entity.id
_entity.type
_entity.pdbx_description
1 polymer ?
#
loop_
_entity_poly.entity_id
_entity_poly.type
_entity_poly.pdbx_seq_one_letter_code
_entity_poly.pdbx_strand_id
1 'polypeptide(L)'
;MKKKILSFMFFVVFFVVVLALPYSVFAGELSLIKGKGVPVCEAHYKNLKELKFLKYMVCERDKYYPEQNGITRPKWKELDLRKNKELVKKIEKFFQTGDQLAKSVDFDDEKQFDKLIERWIKSEKFPASRILYVTEIDINNDHKVEKIVLYSQALCMESHWYARPLAILDKDKNQIDVEKTMPLLQNVGLANTDLKTKAIESIYRLYDVFFYENKTYFDKWNAYDLTLSVYNQSKDKTKEVCKYKYIEKPIKK
;
A
#
# COMPACT_ATOMS: atom_id res chain seq x y z
N MET A 1 36.00 -30.75 40.29
CA MET A 1 34.79 -29.99 40.70
C MET A 1 34.89 -28.48 40.47
N LYS A 2 35.98 -27.79 40.84
CA LYS A 2 36.09 -26.31 40.76
C LYS A 2 35.85 -25.69 39.35
N LYS A 3 36.28 -26.35 38.26
CA LYS A 3 36.04 -25.86 36.88
C LYS A 3 34.56 -25.85 36.45
N LYS A 4 33.73 -26.77 36.96
CA LYS A 4 32.30 -26.84 36.60
C LYS A 4 31.48 -25.73 37.27
N ILE A 5 31.86 -25.33 38.50
CA ILE A 5 31.21 -24.25 39.25
C ILE A 5 31.52 -22.88 38.62
N LEU A 6 32.77 -22.64 38.21
CA LEU A 6 33.17 -21.39 37.57
C LEU A 6 32.48 -21.20 36.21
N SER A 7 32.33 -22.27 35.43
CA SER A 7 31.61 -22.23 34.15
C SER A 7 30.12 -21.96 34.32
N PHE A 8 29.50 -22.48 35.39
CA PHE A 8 28.08 -22.24 35.68
C PHE A 8 27.83 -20.79 36.13
N MET A 9 28.68 -20.23 37.00
CA MET A 9 28.58 -18.81 37.39
C MET A 9 28.73 -17.88 36.19
N PHE A 10 29.64 -18.17 35.26
CA PHE A 10 29.83 -17.35 34.06
C PHE A 10 28.58 -17.38 33.17
N PHE A 11 27.92 -18.53 33.03
CA PHE A 11 26.68 -18.68 32.28
C PHE A 11 25.52 -17.91 32.92
N VAL A 12 25.40 -17.95 34.25
CA VAL A 12 24.35 -17.21 34.99
C VAL A 12 24.58 -15.70 34.87
N VAL A 13 25.82 -15.23 35.03
CA VAL A 13 26.14 -13.80 34.87
C VAL A 13 25.89 -13.34 33.44
N PHE A 14 26.28 -14.13 32.43
CA PHE A 14 26.00 -13.82 31.03
C PHE A 14 24.50 -13.76 30.73
N PHE A 15 23.71 -14.72 31.24
CA PHE A 15 22.26 -14.73 31.05
C PHE A 15 21.57 -13.54 31.72
N VAL A 16 22.01 -13.16 32.92
CA VAL A 16 21.51 -11.97 33.63
C VAL A 16 21.89 -10.68 32.90
N VAL A 17 23.10 -10.58 32.34
CA VAL A 17 23.53 -9.41 31.56
C VAL A 17 22.75 -9.29 30.24
N VAL A 18 22.50 -10.41 29.53
CA VAL A 18 21.69 -10.39 28.29
C VAL A 18 20.24 -10.02 28.57
N LEU A 19 19.66 -10.46 29.70
CA LEU A 19 18.30 -10.07 30.12
C LEU A 19 18.23 -8.62 30.65
N ALA A 20 19.35 -8.07 31.14
CA ALA A 20 19.44 -6.70 31.61
C ALA A 20 19.70 -5.68 30.49
N LEU A 21 19.98 -6.13 29.25
CA LEU A 21 20.03 -5.23 28.12
C LEU A 21 18.63 -4.64 27.90
N PRO A 22 18.46 -3.31 28.00
CA PRO A 22 17.16 -2.70 27.75
C PRO A 22 16.82 -2.94 26.28
N TYR A 23 15.87 -3.85 26.02
CA TYR A 23 15.21 -3.91 24.73
C TYR A 23 14.67 -2.51 24.44
N SER A 24 15.27 -1.83 23.46
CA SER A 24 14.77 -0.57 22.93
C SER A 24 13.46 -0.88 22.24
N VAL A 25 12.36 -0.69 22.98
CA VAL A 25 11.03 -0.69 22.37
C VAL A 25 10.90 0.65 21.67
N PHE A 26 10.56 0.66 20.39
CA PHE A 26 10.26 1.88 19.65
C PHE A 26 8.74 2.07 19.63
N ALA A 27 8.27 3.25 20.02
CA ALA A 27 6.88 3.64 19.85
C ALA A 27 6.81 4.54 18.63
N GLY A 28 6.04 4.10 17.63
CA GLY A 28 5.68 4.94 16.51
C GLY A 28 4.68 5.99 16.91
N GLU A 29 4.94 7.25 16.54
CA GLU A 29 3.97 8.32 16.67
C GLU A 29 3.56 8.82 15.28
N LEU A 30 2.25 8.87 15.03
CA LEU A 30 1.69 9.51 13.85
C LEU A 30 1.36 10.96 14.17
N SER A 31 1.82 11.89 13.33
CA SER A 31 1.53 13.32 13.44
C SER A 31 0.82 13.84 12.18
N LEU A 32 -0.21 14.67 12.37
CA LEU A 32 -0.92 15.38 11.30
C LEU A 32 -0.16 16.66 10.96
N ILE A 33 0.51 16.68 9.81
CA ILE A 33 1.31 17.82 9.32
C ILE A 33 0.45 18.82 8.54
N LYS A 34 -0.52 18.33 7.77
CA LYS A 34 -1.41 19.15 6.94
C LYS A 34 -2.84 18.66 7.07
N GLY A 35 -3.79 19.59 7.17
CA GLY A 35 -5.22 19.28 7.26
C GLY A 35 -5.80 19.43 8.67
N LYS A 36 -5.12 20.13 9.58
CA LYS A 36 -5.67 20.45 10.91
C LYS A 36 -6.98 21.24 10.77
N GLY A 37 -8.01 20.81 11.49
CA GLY A 37 -9.35 21.40 11.42
C GLY A 37 -10.16 21.00 10.18
N VAL A 38 -9.62 20.13 9.32
CA VAL A 38 -10.38 19.53 8.22
C VAL A 38 -11.02 18.22 8.74
N PRO A 39 -12.36 18.10 8.77
CA PRO A 39 -13.03 16.99 9.45
C PRO A 39 -12.59 15.59 9.01
N VAL A 40 -12.46 15.35 7.70
CA VAL A 40 -11.98 14.06 7.17
C VAL A 40 -10.55 13.74 7.63
N CYS A 41 -9.67 14.73 7.75
CA CYS A 41 -8.29 14.52 8.18
C CYS A 41 -8.23 14.13 9.65
N GLU A 42 -9.05 14.74 10.50
CA GLU A 42 -9.14 14.44 11.93
C GLU A 42 -9.78 13.06 12.17
N ALA A 43 -10.82 12.70 11.41
CA ALA A 43 -11.43 11.37 11.47
C ALA A 43 -10.43 10.28 11.04
N HIS A 44 -9.76 10.48 9.91
CA HIS A 44 -8.78 9.54 9.39
C HIS A 44 -7.56 9.42 10.32
N TYR A 45 -7.14 10.52 10.94
CA TYR A 45 -6.09 10.51 11.96
C TYR A 45 -6.45 9.62 13.15
N LYS A 46 -7.67 9.77 13.69
CA LYS A 46 -8.13 8.97 14.84
C LYS A 46 -8.12 7.48 14.52
N ASN A 47 -8.68 7.08 13.37
CA ASN A 47 -8.71 5.67 12.96
C ASN A 47 -7.30 5.11 12.74
N LEU A 48 -6.39 5.89 12.14
CA LEU A 48 -5.00 5.47 11.97
C LEU A 48 -4.28 5.27 13.32
N LYS A 49 -4.50 6.13 14.31
CA LYS A 49 -3.87 5.98 15.64
C LYS A 49 -4.27 4.69 16.36
N GLU A 50 -5.48 4.21 16.13
CA GLU A 50 -5.96 2.96 16.74
C GLU A 50 -5.17 1.74 16.25
N LEU A 51 -4.57 1.81 15.07
CA LEU A 51 -3.85 0.70 14.46
C LEU A 51 -2.52 0.36 15.18
N LYS A 52 -2.00 1.23 16.06
CA LYS A 52 -0.82 1.09 16.95
C LYS A 52 0.53 0.67 16.32
N PHE A 53 0.52 -0.09 15.23
CA PHE A 53 1.66 -0.68 14.55
C PHE A 53 1.70 -0.20 13.11
N LEU A 54 2.91 0.14 12.64
CA LEU A 54 3.10 0.59 11.26
C LEU A 54 2.61 -0.44 10.24
N LYS A 55 2.83 -1.73 10.51
CA LYS A 55 2.35 -2.83 9.65
C LYS A 55 0.84 -2.73 9.40
N TYR A 56 0.04 -2.48 10.44
CA TYR A 56 -1.41 -2.37 10.31
C TYR A 56 -1.83 -1.04 9.66
N MET A 57 -1.10 0.05 9.97
CA MET A 57 -1.33 1.35 9.34
C MET A 57 -0.97 1.41 7.86
N VAL A 58 -0.23 0.45 7.32
CA VAL A 58 0.36 0.54 5.98
C VAL A 58 0.08 -0.69 5.14
N CYS A 59 0.43 -1.87 5.64
CA CYS A 59 0.37 -3.12 4.89
C CYS A 59 -0.99 -3.79 4.96
N GLU A 60 -1.56 -3.88 6.16
CA GLU A 60 -2.76 -4.67 6.44
C GLU A 60 -3.97 -3.76 6.71
N ARG A 61 -3.94 -2.52 6.18
CA ARG A 61 -5.03 -1.55 6.38
C ARG A 61 -6.37 -2.14 5.96
N ASP A 62 -6.47 -2.76 4.79
CA ASP A 62 -7.68 -3.45 4.29
C ASP A 62 -8.34 -4.40 5.29
N LYS A 63 -7.57 -5.01 6.18
CA LYS A 63 -8.09 -5.95 7.18
C LYS A 63 -8.40 -5.32 8.54
N TYR A 64 -7.59 -4.36 8.98
CA TYR A 64 -7.66 -3.87 10.37
C TYR A 64 -8.10 -2.42 10.51
N TYR A 65 -8.19 -1.65 9.43
CA TYR A 65 -8.55 -0.24 9.49
C TYR A 65 -9.93 -0.06 10.14
N PRO A 66 -10.05 0.69 11.24
CA PRO A 66 -11.32 0.89 11.93
C PRO A 66 -12.32 1.63 11.03
N GLU A 67 -13.53 1.10 10.90
CA GLU A 67 -14.67 1.82 10.29
C GLU A 67 -15.43 2.61 11.36
N GLN A 68 -14.76 3.62 11.91
CA GLN A 68 -15.27 4.49 12.97
C GLN A 68 -15.16 5.96 12.55
N ASN A 69 -15.68 6.88 13.38
CA ASN A 69 -15.59 8.32 13.16
C ASN A 69 -16.17 8.78 11.79
N GLY A 70 -17.18 8.06 11.28
CA GLY A 70 -17.81 8.35 9.99
C GLY A 70 -17.03 7.87 8.77
N ILE A 71 -15.93 7.13 8.96
CA ILE A 71 -15.17 6.51 7.87
C ILE A 71 -15.68 5.09 7.63
N THR A 72 -15.93 4.77 6.36
CA THR A 72 -16.22 3.42 5.88
C THR A 72 -15.34 3.11 4.67
N ARG A 73 -15.37 1.87 4.18
CA ARG A 73 -14.50 1.45 3.08
C ARG A 73 -15.23 0.70 1.98
N PRO A 74 -14.68 0.70 0.75
CA PRO A 74 -15.24 -0.12 -0.31
C PRO A 74 -15.11 -1.60 0.01
N LYS A 75 -16.10 -2.37 -0.42
CA LYS A 75 -16.05 -3.83 -0.37
C LYS A 75 -15.23 -4.35 -1.55
N TRP A 76 -13.96 -4.64 -1.30
CA TRP A 76 -13.08 -5.23 -2.29
C TRP A 76 -13.47 -6.68 -2.59
N LYS A 77 -13.59 -7.00 -3.88
CA LYS A 77 -13.74 -8.37 -4.37
C LYS A 77 -12.40 -8.83 -4.92
N GLU A 78 -11.83 -9.88 -4.33
CA GLU A 78 -10.65 -10.54 -4.87
C GLU A 78 -11.00 -11.25 -6.20
N LEU A 79 -10.11 -11.12 -7.19
CA LEU A 79 -10.19 -11.78 -8.48
C LEU A 79 -9.09 -12.83 -8.60
N ASP A 80 -9.48 -14.00 -9.14
CA ASP A 80 -8.53 -15.06 -9.47
C ASP A 80 -7.58 -14.61 -10.59
N LEU A 81 -6.27 -14.66 -10.32
CA LEU A 81 -5.25 -14.20 -11.26
C LEU A 81 -5.23 -15.03 -12.56
N ARG A 82 -5.48 -16.34 -12.50
CA ARG A 82 -5.45 -17.22 -13.69
C ARG A 82 -6.59 -16.86 -14.63
N LYS A 83 -7.78 -16.66 -14.09
CA LYS A 83 -8.98 -16.27 -14.86
C LYS A 83 -8.89 -14.86 -15.43
N ASN A 84 -8.03 -14.01 -14.86
CA ASN A 84 -7.89 -12.60 -15.26
C ASN A 84 -6.48 -12.30 -15.82
N LYS A 85 -5.77 -13.30 -16.38
CA LYS A 85 -4.36 -13.17 -16.75
C LYS A 85 -4.07 -12.02 -17.72
N GLU A 86 -4.94 -11.79 -18.72
CA GLU A 86 -4.75 -10.69 -19.68
C GLU A 86 -4.86 -9.32 -19.04
N LEU A 87 -5.76 -9.16 -18.07
CA LEU A 87 -5.87 -7.93 -17.30
C LEU A 87 -4.61 -7.73 -16.42
N VAL A 88 -4.16 -8.79 -15.75
CA VAL A 88 -2.92 -8.76 -14.94
C VAL A 88 -1.73 -8.37 -15.80
N LYS A 89 -1.62 -8.91 -17.02
CA LYS A 89 -0.58 -8.59 -17.99
C LYS A 89 -0.57 -7.10 -18.33
N LYS A 90 -1.73 -6.53 -18.67
CA LYS A 90 -1.88 -5.09 -18.97
C LYS A 90 -1.52 -4.21 -17.78
N ILE A 91 -1.93 -4.61 -16.57
CA ILE A 91 -1.61 -3.90 -15.32
C ILE A 91 -0.10 -3.90 -15.06
N GLU A 92 0.55 -5.07 -15.12
CA GLU A 92 1.99 -5.19 -14.92
C GLU A 92 2.76 -4.35 -15.94
N LYS A 93 2.41 -4.43 -17.22
CA LYS A 93 3.01 -3.58 -18.26
C LYS A 93 2.86 -2.10 -17.96
N PHE A 94 1.64 -1.65 -17.64
CA PHE A 94 1.38 -0.24 -17.34
C PHE A 94 2.23 0.28 -16.19
N PHE A 95 2.29 -0.44 -15.07
CA PHE A 95 3.06 -0.01 -13.91
C PHE A 95 4.58 -0.21 -14.06
N GLN A 96 5.05 -0.94 -15.08
CA GLN A 96 6.48 -1.08 -15.37
C GLN A 96 6.99 -0.17 -16.49
N THR A 97 6.13 0.25 -17.41
CA THR A 97 6.55 0.98 -18.62
C THR A 97 5.80 2.29 -18.84
N GLY A 98 4.68 2.52 -18.13
CA GLY A 98 3.73 3.60 -18.41
C GLY A 98 2.74 3.30 -19.53
N ASP A 99 2.83 2.13 -20.17
CA ASP A 99 2.01 1.74 -21.31
C ASP A 99 1.61 0.26 -21.22
N GLN A 100 0.30 0.02 -21.09
CA GLN A 100 -0.27 -1.33 -20.98
C GLN A 100 -0.14 -2.18 -22.25
N LEU A 101 0.14 -1.56 -23.39
CA LEU A 101 0.33 -2.21 -24.69
C LEU A 101 1.80 -2.33 -25.09
N ALA A 102 2.72 -1.81 -24.28
CA ALA A 102 4.15 -1.91 -24.54
C ALA A 102 4.58 -3.37 -24.71
N LYS A 103 5.55 -3.59 -25.59
CA LYS A 103 6.22 -4.89 -25.70
C LYS A 103 7.03 -5.14 -24.43
N SER A 104 6.94 -6.35 -23.90
CA SER A 104 7.72 -6.80 -22.75
C SER A 104 8.06 -8.27 -22.93
N VAL A 105 9.37 -8.57 -22.89
CA VAL A 105 9.88 -9.94 -23.02
C VAL A 105 9.29 -10.85 -21.94
N ASP A 106 9.09 -10.32 -20.74
CA ASP A 106 8.59 -11.09 -19.60
C ASP A 106 7.07 -11.37 -19.67
N PHE A 107 6.32 -10.57 -20.43
CA PHE A 107 4.86 -10.61 -20.45
C PHE A 107 4.24 -10.99 -21.79
N ASP A 108 4.96 -10.86 -22.90
CA ASP A 108 4.45 -11.17 -24.24
C ASP A 108 4.59 -12.66 -24.59
N ASP A 109 5.54 -13.36 -23.98
CA ASP A 109 5.63 -14.82 -24.10
C ASP A 109 4.63 -15.48 -23.16
N GLU A 110 3.53 -16.02 -23.72
CA GLU A 110 2.45 -16.68 -22.96
C GLU A 110 2.96 -17.78 -22.04
N LYS A 111 3.93 -18.57 -22.49
CA LYS A 111 4.45 -19.70 -21.70
C LYS A 111 5.29 -19.20 -20.52
N GLN A 112 6.03 -18.12 -20.70
CA GLN A 112 6.76 -17.47 -19.62
C GLN A 112 5.81 -16.78 -18.64
N PHE A 113 4.80 -16.07 -19.15
CA PHE A 113 3.83 -15.38 -18.32
C PHE A 113 2.97 -16.34 -17.50
N ASP A 114 2.51 -17.44 -18.08
CA ASP A 114 1.77 -18.48 -17.34
C ASP A 114 2.65 -19.07 -16.22
N LYS A 115 3.95 -19.29 -16.45
CA LYS A 115 4.89 -19.72 -15.40
C LYS A 115 5.07 -18.66 -14.31
N LEU A 116 5.07 -17.37 -14.65
CA LEU A 116 5.14 -16.28 -13.68
C LEU A 116 3.89 -16.23 -12.80
N ILE A 117 2.70 -16.32 -13.40
CA ILE A 117 1.42 -16.40 -12.67
C ILE A 117 1.42 -17.58 -11.69
N GLU A 118 1.82 -18.77 -12.16
CA GLU A 118 1.91 -19.95 -11.31
C GLU A 118 2.90 -19.77 -10.16
N ARG A 119 4.04 -19.11 -10.41
CA ARG A 119 5.02 -18.78 -9.36
C ARG A 119 4.42 -17.83 -8.32
N TRP A 120 3.71 -16.79 -8.74
CA TRP A 120 3.08 -15.84 -7.81
C TRP A 120 2.01 -16.49 -6.92
N ILE A 121 1.26 -17.45 -7.49
CA ILE A 121 0.23 -18.19 -6.75
C ILE A 121 0.83 -19.23 -5.80
N LYS A 122 1.85 -19.97 -6.24
CA LYS A 122 2.41 -21.12 -5.51
C LYS A 122 3.58 -20.78 -4.58
N SER A 123 4.08 -19.55 -4.59
CA SER A 123 5.23 -19.14 -3.79
C SER A 123 4.98 -19.36 -2.30
N GLU A 124 5.61 -20.38 -1.70
CA GLU A 124 5.54 -20.65 -0.26
C GLU A 124 6.27 -19.56 0.57
N LYS A 125 7.31 -18.96 -0.02
CA LYS A 125 8.10 -17.90 0.63
C LYS A 125 7.38 -16.56 0.69
N PHE A 126 6.51 -16.30 -0.29
CA PHE A 126 5.69 -15.10 -0.39
C PHE A 126 4.31 -15.48 -0.90
N PRO A 127 3.48 -16.16 -0.09
CA PRO A 127 2.14 -16.57 -0.50
C PRO A 127 1.35 -15.33 -0.90
N ALA A 128 0.69 -15.40 -2.05
CA ALA A 128 -0.07 -14.29 -2.63
C ALA A 128 0.80 -13.04 -2.92
N SER A 129 1.99 -13.22 -3.51
CA SER A 129 2.89 -12.12 -3.90
C SER A 129 2.27 -11.13 -4.91
N ARG A 130 1.13 -11.50 -5.51
CA ARG A 130 0.26 -10.63 -6.28
C ARG A 130 -1.18 -10.91 -5.87
N ILE A 131 -1.97 -9.86 -5.64
CA ILE A 131 -3.41 -9.98 -5.40
C ILE A 131 -4.12 -8.91 -6.21
N LEU A 132 -5.19 -9.31 -6.89
CA LEU A 132 -6.00 -8.42 -7.71
C LEU A 132 -7.35 -8.22 -7.04
N TYR A 133 -7.63 -7.00 -6.60
CA TYR A 133 -8.94 -6.64 -6.05
C TYR A 133 -9.68 -5.71 -7.00
N VAL A 134 -11.00 -5.83 -7.03
CA VAL A 134 -11.89 -4.88 -7.72
C VAL A 134 -13.00 -4.37 -6.83
N THR A 135 -13.43 -3.15 -7.10
CA THR A 135 -14.64 -2.55 -6.54
C THR A 135 -15.29 -1.63 -7.57
N GLU A 136 -16.52 -1.22 -7.33
CA GLU A 136 -17.24 -0.23 -8.14
C GLU A 136 -17.64 0.94 -7.23
N ILE A 137 -17.05 2.12 -7.46
CA ILE A 137 -17.25 3.31 -6.62
C ILE A 137 -17.15 4.59 -7.47
N ASP A 138 -17.75 5.68 -6.99
CA ASP A 138 -17.53 7.03 -7.52
C ASP A 138 -16.25 7.60 -6.92
N ILE A 139 -15.10 7.37 -7.58
CA ILE A 139 -13.78 7.77 -7.06
C ILE A 139 -13.46 9.24 -7.26
N ASN A 140 -14.08 9.87 -8.26
CA ASN A 140 -13.81 11.24 -8.66
C ASN A 140 -14.89 12.22 -8.14
N ASN A 141 -15.85 11.73 -7.35
CA ASN A 141 -16.97 12.46 -6.76
C ASN A 141 -17.84 13.21 -7.79
N ASP A 142 -18.06 12.63 -8.98
CA ASP A 142 -18.88 13.20 -10.06
C ASP A 142 -20.26 12.53 -10.21
N HIS A 143 -20.63 11.65 -9.27
CA HIS A 143 -21.83 10.83 -9.24
C HIS A 143 -21.88 9.71 -10.28
N LYS A 144 -20.76 9.38 -10.93
CA LYS A 144 -20.64 8.21 -11.80
C LYS A 144 -19.78 7.16 -11.13
N VAL A 145 -20.21 5.92 -11.24
CA VAL A 145 -19.49 4.79 -10.67
C VAL A 145 -18.48 4.27 -11.69
N GLU A 146 -17.23 4.12 -11.27
CA GLU A 146 -16.18 3.46 -12.03
C GLU A 146 -15.78 2.12 -11.40
N LYS A 147 -15.33 1.20 -12.25
CA LYS A 147 -14.70 -0.04 -11.79
C LYS A 147 -13.22 0.21 -11.55
N ILE A 148 -12.78 -0.06 -10.33
CA ILE A 148 -11.42 0.23 -9.88
C ILE A 148 -10.74 -1.06 -9.52
N VAL A 149 -9.47 -1.14 -9.88
CA VAL A 149 -8.56 -2.19 -9.48
C VAL A 149 -7.61 -1.66 -8.41
N LEU A 150 -7.41 -2.46 -7.37
CA LEU A 150 -6.28 -2.35 -6.46
C LEU A 150 -5.39 -3.57 -6.68
N TYR A 151 -4.18 -3.35 -7.19
CA TYR A 151 -3.24 -4.42 -7.52
C TYR A 151 -2.15 -4.51 -6.46
N SER A 152 -2.24 -5.46 -5.55
CA SER A 152 -1.26 -5.64 -4.48
C SER A 152 -0.05 -6.41 -4.97
N GLN A 153 1.13 -5.87 -4.70
CA GLN A 153 2.42 -6.40 -5.08
C GLN A 153 3.27 -6.67 -3.83
N ALA A 154 3.66 -7.94 -3.70
CA ALA A 154 4.50 -8.53 -2.66
C ALA A 154 3.95 -8.41 -1.22
N LEU A 155 4.66 -9.04 -0.27
CA LEU A 155 4.38 -8.87 1.15
C LEU A 155 5.00 -7.55 1.60
N CYS A 156 4.12 -6.61 1.95
CA CYS A 156 4.49 -5.28 2.40
C CYS A 156 5.42 -5.34 3.62
N MET A 157 6.47 -4.51 3.61
CA MET A 157 7.56 -4.46 4.60
C MET A 157 8.43 -5.73 4.78
N GLU A 158 7.95 -6.92 4.41
CA GLU A 158 8.75 -8.16 4.43
C GLU A 158 9.60 -8.31 3.16
N SER A 159 9.11 -7.77 2.05
CA SER A 159 9.88 -7.62 0.81
C SER A 159 10.49 -6.21 0.74
N HIS A 160 11.69 -6.12 0.18
CA HIS A 160 12.25 -4.84 -0.23
C HIS A 160 11.61 -4.32 -1.53
N TRP A 161 10.45 -4.83 -1.95
CA TRP A 161 9.81 -4.43 -3.21
C TRP A 161 8.30 -4.68 -3.14
N TYR A 162 7.56 -3.67 -2.65
CA TYR A 162 6.11 -3.75 -2.48
C TYR A 162 5.40 -2.56 -3.11
N ALA A 163 4.18 -2.77 -3.58
CA ALA A 163 3.33 -1.72 -4.14
C ALA A 163 1.86 -2.09 -4.01
N ARG A 164 0.97 -1.11 -3.94
CA ARG A 164 -0.49 -1.32 -4.04
C ARG A 164 -1.09 -0.20 -4.90
N PRO A 165 -0.78 -0.11 -6.19
CA PRO A 165 -1.35 0.91 -7.05
C PRO A 165 -2.86 0.73 -7.28
N LEU A 166 -3.53 1.86 -7.51
CA LEU A 166 -4.90 1.95 -7.97
C LEU A 166 -4.93 2.22 -9.48
N ALA A 167 -5.88 1.61 -10.19
CA ALA A 167 -6.17 1.90 -11.59
C ALA A 167 -7.67 1.85 -11.86
N ILE A 168 -8.15 2.71 -12.75
CA ILE A 168 -9.53 2.69 -13.24
C ILE A 168 -9.57 1.83 -14.50
N LEU A 169 -10.56 0.94 -14.59
CA LEU A 169 -10.79 0.16 -15.80
C LEU A 169 -11.69 0.91 -16.77
N ASP A 170 -11.50 0.63 -18.06
CA ASP A 170 -12.35 1.15 -19.11
C ASP A 170 -13.77 0.56 -19.08
N LYS A 171 -14.61 1.00 -20.02
CA LYS A 171 -16.02 0.57 -20.10
C LYS A 171 -16.15 -0.94 -20.33
N ASP A 172 -15.25 -1.53 -21.10
CA ASP A 172 -15.22 -2.97 -21.38
C ASP A 172 -14.61 -3.77 -20.21
N LYS A 173 -14.11 -3.07 -19.18
CA LYS A 173 -13.59 -3.62 -17.93
C LYS A 173 -12.42 -4.59 -18.15
N ASN A 174 -11.68 -4.42 -19.26
CA ASN A 174 -10.64 -5.36 -19.71
C ASN A 174 -9.26 -4.71 -19.86
N GLN A 175 -9.16 -3.40 -19.64
CA GLN A 175 -7.94 -2.62 -19.73
C GLN A 175 -8.02 -1.38 -18.84
N ILE A 176 -6.88 -0.74 -18.61
CA ILE A 176 -6.76 0.48 -17.83
C ILE A 176 -7.27 1.65 -18.67
N ASP A 177 -8.20 2.42 -18.11
CA ASP A 177 -8.54 3.75 -18.58
C ASP A 177 -7.43 4.71 -18.11
N VAL A 178 -6.48 4.98 -19.01
CA VAL A 178 -5.26 5.73 -18.69
C VAL A 178 -5.58 7.16 -18.28
N GLU A 179 -6.49 7.82 -18.99
CA GLU A 179 -6.88 9.20 -18.72
C GLU A 179 -7.50 9.33 -17.34
N LYS A 180 -8.41 8.41 -16.99
CA LYS A 180 -9.04 8.40 -15.66
C LYS A 180 -8.11 7.94 -14.55
N THR A 181 -7.14 7.07 -14.85
CA THR A 181 -6.17 6.57 -13.86
C THR A 181 -5.13 7.62 -13.51
N MET A 182 -4.74 8.47 -14.46
CA MET A 182 -3.64 9.44 -14.29
C MET A 182 -3.79 10.34 -13.04
N PRO A 183 -4.97 10.88 -12.69
CA PRO A 183 -5.17 11.64 -11.46
C PRO A 183 -4.96 10.84 -10.16
N LEU A 184 -5.05 9.51 -10.19
CA LEU A 184 -4.78 8.66 -9.02
C LEU A 184 -3.28 8.44 -8.79
N LEU A 185 -2.45 8.61 -9.82
CA LEU A 185 -1.01 8.38 -9.76
C LEU A 185 -0.30 9.59 -9.12
N GLN A 186 -0.39 9.68 -7.79
CA GLN A 186 0.23 10.73 -6.99
C GLN A 186 1.70 10.43 -6.67
N ASN A 187 2.43 9.79 -7.59
CA ASN A 187 3.85 9.49 -7.44
C ASN A 187 4.65 10.67 -7.99
N VAL A 188 5.10 11.56 -7.10
CA VAL A 188 5.93 12.71 -7.50
C VAL A 188 7.39 12.29 -7.37
N GLY A 189 7.98 11.92 -8.49
CA GLY A 189 9.42 11.72 -8.63
C GLY A 189 10.20 13.03 -8.65
N LEU A 190 11.52 12.93 -8.61
CA LEU A 190 12.43 14.08 -8.49
C LEU A 190 12.55 14.94 -9.78
N ALA A 191 11.91 14.59 -10.91
CA ALA A 191 12.19 15.32 -12.15
C ALA A 191 11.05 15.48 -13.18
N ASN A 192 10.05 14.59 -13.29
CA ASN A 192 9.04 14.69 -14.36
C ASN A 192 7.62 14.34 -13.88
N THR A 193 6.64 15.10 -14.38
CA THR A 193 5.20 14.90 -14.11
C THR A 193 4.50 14.03 -15.15
N ASP A 194 5.25 13.46 -16.10
CA ASP A 194 4.70 12.65 -17.19
C ASP A 194 4.09 11.33 -16.67
N LEU A 195 3.15 10.79 -17.44
CA LEU A 195 2.41 9.59 -17.10
C LEU A 195 3.34 8.40 -16.82
N LYS A 196 4.40 8.26 -17.61
CA LYS A 196 5.31 7.12 -17.56
C LYS A 196 6.06 7.11 -16.23
N THR A 197 6.65 8.23 -15.83
CA THR A 197 7.31 8.37 -14.53
C THR A 197 6.33 8.08 -13.40
N LYS A 198 5.13 8.65 -13.45
CA LYS A 198 4.10 8.44 -12.41
C LYS A 198 3.68 6.98 -12.27
N ALA A 199 3.50 6.25 -13.37
CA ALA A 199 3.11 4.84 -13.32
C ALA A 199 4.26 3.96 -12.78
N ILE A 200 5.49 4.18 -13.27
CA ILE A 200 6.68 3.40 -12.90
C ILE A 200 7.03 3.58 -11.42
N GLU A 201 6.90 4.79 -10.90
CA GLU A 201 7.21 5.11 -9.49
C GLU A 201 6.13 4.64 -8.49
N SER A 202 5.27 3.71 -8.89
CA SER A 202 4.31 3.05 -8.00
C SER A 202 4.97 2.09 -7.00
N ILE A 203 6.21 1.69 -7.24
CA ILE A 203 7.00 0.87 -6.31
C ILE A 203 7.19 1.65 -4.99
N TYR A 204 7.00 0.97 -3.86
CA TYR A 204 6.99 1.54 -2.50
C TYR A 204 5.88 2.55 -2.22
N ARG A 205 4.81 2.48 -3.02
CA ARG A 205 3.60 3.29 -2.86
C ARG A 205 2.45 2.35 -2.56
N LEU A 206 1.80 2.59 -1.43
CA LEU A 206 0.65 1.80 -1.01
C LEU A 206 -0.56 2.71 -0.97
N TYR A 207 -1.48 2.51 -1.90
CA TYR A 207 -2.71 3.26 -1.97
C TYR A 207 -3.84 2.51 -1.28
N ASP A 208 -4.80 3.27 -0.78
CA ASP A 208 -6.04 2.76 -0.25
C ASP A 208 -7.19 3.73 -0.50
N VAL A 209 -8.43 3.26 -0.35
CA VAL A 209 -9.64 4.04 -0.56
C VAL A 209 -10.56 3.95 0.65
N PHE A 210 -11.20 5.07 1.00
CA PHE A 210 -12.19 5.15 2.06
C PHE A 210 -13.23 6.22 1.76
N PHE A 211 -14.35 6.16 2.47
CA PHE A 211 -15.45 7.11 2.36
C PHE A 211 -15.57 7.94 3.62
N TYR A 212 -15.99 9.20 3.48
CA TYR A 212 -16.35 10.07 4.58
C TYR A 212 -17.42 11.06 4.09
N GLU A 213 -18.54 11.20 4.82
CA GLU A 213 -19.65 12.09 4.46
C GLU A 213 -20.10 11.97 2.99
N ASN A 214 -20.30 10.73 2.50
CA ASN A 214 -20.70 10.41 1.13
C ASN A 214 -19.71 10.83 0.03
N LYS A 215 -18.45 11.13 0.40
CA LYS A 215 -17.37 11.39 -0.56
C LYS A 215 -16.32 10.30 -0.51
N THR A 216 -15.73 10.03 -1.65
CA THR A 216 -14.61 9.09 -1.78
C THR A 216 -13.29 9.83 -1.66
N TYR A 217 -12.41 9.27 -0.85
CA TYR A 217 -11.03 9.71 -0.66
C TYR A 217 -10.10 8.54 -0.93
N PHE A 218 -8.89 8.83 -1.38
CA PHE A 218 -7.84 7.84 -1.44
C PHE A 218 -6.60 8.35 -0.74
N ASP A 219 -5.86 7.44 -0.14
CA ASP A 219 -4.58 7.76 0.49
C ASP A 219 -3.42 7.11 -0.25
N LYS A 220 -2.21 7.58 0.06
CA LYS A 220 -0.96 7.05 -0.44
C LYS A 220 0.06 7.08 0.69
N TRP A 221 0.56 5.90 1.05
CA TRP A 221 1.75 5.76 1.86
C TRP A 221 3.02 5.88 1.01
N ASN A 222 3.97 6.68 1.46
CA ASN A 222 5.30 6.81 0.90
C ASN A 222 6.30 6.22 1.90
N ALA A 223 6.90 5.08 1.54
CA ALA A 223 7.85 4.40 2.41
C ALA A 223 9.17 5.13 2.61
N TYR A 224 9.60 5.94 1.62
CA TYR A 224 10.89 6.63 1.68
C TYR A 224 10.92 7.72 2.74
N ASP A 225 9.83 8.45 2.88
CA ASP A 225 9.71 9.52 3.87
C ASP A 225 8.73 9.17 5.00
N LEU A 226 8.21 7.95 5.08
CA LEU A 226 7.25 7.51 6.08
C LEU A 226 6.05 8.47 6.22
N THR A 227 5.55 9.00 5.10
CA THR A 227 4.37 9.86 5.07
C THR A 227 3.16 9.16 4.50
N LEU A 228 1.99 9.55 5.00
CA LEU A 228 0.69 9.20 4.42
C LEU A 228 0.04 10.48 3.92
N SER A 229 -0.38 10.53 2.67
CA SER A 229 -1.08 11.68 2.09
C SER A 229 -2.47 11.25 1.67
N VAL A 230 -3.48 12.08 1.97
CA VAL A 230 -4.88 11.82 1.59
C VAL A 230 -5.28 12.80 0.51
N TYR A 231 -5.96 12.29 -0.49
CA TYR A 231 -6.38 13.03 -1.67
C TYR A 231 -7.89 12.96 -1.82
N ASN A 232 -8.43 14.07 -2.32
CA ASN A 232 -9.78 14.13 -2.85
C ASN A 232 -9.67 14.40 -4.35
N GLN A 233 -10.32 13.58 -5.16
CA GLN A 233 -10.44 13.83 -6.59
C GLN A 233 -11.81 14.44 -6.86
N SER A 234 -11.81 15.48 -7.69
CA SER A 234 -13.01 16.14 -8.20
C SER A 234 -12.81 16.31 -9.71
N LYS A 235 -13.52 15.54 -10.53
CA LYS A 235 -13.33 15.50 -11.98
C LYS A 235 -11.88 15.11 -12.34
N ASP A 236 -11.18 15.99 -13.06
CA ASP A 236 -9.80 15.86 -13.53
C ASP A 236 -8.75 16.36 -12.53
N LYS A 237 -9.17 16.88 -11.37
CA LYS A 237 -8.29 17.48 -10.38
C LYS A 237 -8.19 16.63 -9.13
N THR A 238 -6.96 16.25 -8.78
CA THR A 238 -6.63 15.62 -7.51
C THR A 238 -6.00 16.64 -6.58
N LYS A 239 -6.56 16.80 -5.38
CA LYS A 239 -6.06 17.70 -4.34
C LYS A 239 -5.67 16.92 -3.10
N GLU A 240 -4.43 17.10 -2.64
CA GLU A 240 -4.00 16.62 -1.33
C GLU A 240 -4.69 17.44 -0.22
N VAL A 241 -5.49 16.76 0.60
CA VAL A 241 -6.24 17.36 1.71
C VAL A 241 -5.57 17.15 3.06
N CYS A 242 -4.92 15.99 3.27
CA CYS A 242 -4.24 15.65 4.51
C CYS A 242 -2.82 15.17 4.24
N LYS A 243 -1.91 15.42 5.18
CA LYS A 243 -0.60 14.79 5.21
C LYS A 243 -0.21 14.42 6.63
N TYR A 244 0.19 13.17 6.81
CA TYR A 244 0.66 12.60 8.07
C TYR A 244 2.11 12.15 7.94
N LYS A 245 2.83 12.16 9.05
CA LYS A 245 4.18 11.62 9.16
C LYS A 245 4.25 10.66 10.32
N TYR A 246 4.78 9.48 10.05
CA TYR A 246 5.16 8.54 11.08
C TYR A 246 6.58 8.87 11.56
N ILE A 247 6.73 8.97 12.88
CA ILE A 247 7.99 9.27 13.54
C ILE A 247 8.28 8.09 14.46
N GLU A 248 9.39 7.41 14.23
CA GLU A 248 9.90 6.42 15.17
C GLU A 248 10.57 7.15 16.33
N LYS A 249 10.00 7.03 17.53
CA LYS A 249 10.63 7.55 18.74
C LYS A 249 11.17 6.38 19.56
N PRO A 250 12.43 6.46 20.04
CA PRO A 250 12.90 5.53 21.05
C PRO A 250 12.06 5.73 22.31
N ILE A 251 11.49 4.64 22.86
CA ILE A 251 10.83 4.71 24.16
C ILE A 251 11.94 4.91 25.19
N LYS A 252 12.02 6.12 25.76
CA LYS A 252 12.79 6.34 26.98
C LYS A 252 12.06 5.57 28.09
N LYS A 253 12.66 4.46 28.53
CA LYS A 253 12.28 3.80 29.79
C LYS A 253 12.71 4.65 30.97
#